data_AF-A0A2M7SQ10-F1
#
_entry.id   AF-A0A2M7SQ10-F1
#
_cell.length_a   1.000
_cell.length_b   1.000
_cell.length_c   1.000
_cell.angle_alpha   90.00
_cell.angle_beta   90.00
_cell.angle_gamma   90.00
#
_symmetry.space_group_name_H-M   'P 1'
#
loop_
_entity.id
_entity.type
_entity.pdbx_description
1 polymer ?
#
loop_
_entity_poly.entity_id
_entity_poly.type
_entity_poly.pdbx_seq_one_letter_code
_entity_poly.pdbx_strand_id
1 'polypeptide(L)'
;MTVENNYWSNKRVVVTGGAGFLGSFITKKLIQRSAADILIPRIEYYNLVDRDAIRRLLDESMLPPEKRPAHLTPEGFHPSSFSLHPSNLVIIHLAARVGGIGANLEHPAE
;
A
#
# COMPACT_ATOMS: atom_id res chain seq x y z
N MET A 1 -23.37 0.70 -23.64
CA MET A 1 -22.59 1.15 -22.46
C MET A 1 -21.78 -0.04 -21.99
N THR A 2 -20.52 -0.17 -22.43
CA THR A 2 -19.60 -1.16 -21.89
C THR A 2 -19.25 -0.72 -20.48
N VAL A 3 -19.62 -1.51 -19.47
CA VAL A 3 -19.06 -1.33 -18.13
C VAL A 3 -17.57 -1.60 -18.29
N GLU A 4 -16.74 -0.55 -18.31
CA GLU A 4 -15.30 -0.73 -18.25
C GLU A 4 -15.01 -1.54 -17.00
N ASN A 5 -14.54 -2.77 -17.19
CA ASN A 5 -14.24 -3.68 -16.12
C ASN A 5 -12.99 -3.15 -15.42
N ASN A 6 -13.19 -2.30 -14.42
CA ASN A 6 -12.10 -1.66 -13.71
C ASN A 6 -11.36 -2.72 -12.89
N TYR A 7 -10.20 -3.14 -13.40
CA TYR A 7 -9.34 -4.19 -12.83
C TYR A 7 -9.10 -4.05 -11.32
N TRP A 8 -9.08 -2.81 -10.82
CA TRP A 8 -8.77 -2.46 -9.43
C TRP A 8 -9.96 -2.60 -8.48
N SER A 9 -11.19 -2.61 -8.99
CA SER A 9 -12.41 -2.56 -8.19
C SER A 9 -12.62 -3.75 -7.25
N ASN A 10 -11.89 -4.84 -7.46
CA ASN A 10 -11.87 -6.03 -6.60
C ASN A 10 -10.46 -6.37 -6.09
N LYS A 11 -9.53 -5.41 -6.10
CA LYS A 11 -8.14 -5.60 -5.66
C LYS A 11 -7.86 -4.92 -4.34
N ARG A 12 -7.18 -5.65 -3.47
CA ARG A 12 -6.46 -5.08 -2.34
C ARG A 12 -5.04 -4.78 -2.77
N VAL A 13 -4.59 -3.55 -2.57
CA VAL A 13 -3.26 -3.12 -3.01
C VAL A 13 -2.42 -2.68 -1.81
N VAL A 14 -1.34 -3.41 -1.53
CA VAL A 14 -0.34 -3.00 -0.54
C VAL A 14 0.74 -2.19 -1.26
N VAL A 15 0.92 -0.93 -0.88
CA VAL A 15 1.91 -0.02 -1.46
C VAL A 15 2.96 0.31 -0.43
N THR A 16 4.02 -0.51 -0.34
CA THR A 16 5.17 -0.17 0.50
C THR A 16 5.86 1.07 -0.06
N GLY A 17 6.27 2.01 0.79
CA GLY A 17 6.72 3.34 0.33
C GLY A 17 5.60 4.21 -0.25
N GLY A 18 4.33 3.81 -0.10
CA GLY A 18 3.15 4.47 -0.68
C GLY A 18 2.85 5.89 -0.17
N ALA A 19 3.54 6.34 0.88
CA ALA A 19 3.46 7.69 1.39
C ALA A 19 4.72 8.53 1.12
N GLY A 20 5.71 7.96 0.42
CA GLY A 20 6.86 8.70 -0.09
C GLY A 20 6.54 9.41 -1.42
N PHE A 21 7.56 10.01 -2.05
CA PHE A 21 7.42 10.82 -3.26
C PHE A 21 6.59 10.14 -4.36
N LEU A 22 7.12 9.11 -5.03
CA LEU A 22 6.40 8.40 -6.10
C LEU A 22 5.18 7.64 -5.58
N GLY A 23 5.30 7.04 -4.39
CA GLY A 23 4.23 6.25 -3.78
C GLY A 23 2.96 7.05 -3.58
N SER A 24 3.05 8.32 -3.17
CA SER A 24 1.89 9.18 -2.95
C SER A 24 1.05 9.39 -4.23
N PHE A 25 1.71 9.56 -5.38
CA PHE A 25 1.04 9.66 -6.68
C PHE A 25 0.38 8.34 -7.08
N ILE A 26 1.05 7.20 -6.87
CA ILE A 26 0.48 5.87 -7.14
C ILE A 26 -0.75 5.62 -6.28
N THR A 27 -0.67 5.89 -4.97
CA THR A 27 -1.80 5.82 -4.04
C THR A 27 -2.97 6.66 -4.53
N LYS A 28 -2.74 7.93 -4.87
CA LYS A 28 -3.79 8.81 -5.42
C LYS A 28 -4.41 8.25 -6.69
N LYS A 29 -3.60 7.66 -7.58
CA LYS A 29 -4.06 7.04 -8.83
C LYS A 29 -4.84 5.75 -8.62
N LEU A 30 -4.57 4.99 -7.57
CA LEU A 30 -5.34 3.81 -7.17
C LEU A 30 -6.71 4.21 -6.59
N ILE A 31 -6.75 5.25 -5.75
CA ILE A 31 -8.00 5.83 -5.23
C ILE A 31 -8.88 6.33 -6.39
N GLN A 32 -8.30 7.08 -7.33
CA GLN A 32 -9.00 7.57 -8.53
C GLN A 32 -9.53 6.44 -9.42
N ARG A 33 -8.88 5.27 -9.37
CA ARG A 33 -9.29 4.05 -10.08
C ARG A 33 -10.14 3.15 -9.21
N SER A 34 -10.72 3.64 -8.11
CA SER A 34 -11.63 2.87 -7.26
C SER A 34 -11.08 1.50 -6.85
N ALA A 35 -9.78 1.43 -6.51
CA ALA A 35 -9.21 0.22 -5.92
C ALA A 35 -10.05 -0.17 -4.70
N ALA A 36 -10.38 -1.46 -4.57
CA ALA A 36 -11.27 -1.93 -3.51
C ALA A 36 -10.71 -1.58 -2.12
N ASP A 37 -9.40 -1.74 -1.97
CA ASP A 37 -8.70 -1.50 -0.73
C ASP A 37 -7.24 -1.15 -0.98
N ILE A 38 -6.68 -0.28 -0.14
CA ILE A 38 -5.31 0.21 -0.24
C ILE A 38 -4.68 0.19 1.15
N LEU A 39 -3.46 -0.34 1.25
CA LEU A 39 -2.70 -0.42 2.48
C LEU A 39 -1.34 0.25 2.28
N ILE A 40 -0.95 1.14 3.18
CA ILE A 40 0.34 1.84 3.15
C ILE A 40 1.10 1.54 4.44
N PRO A 41 1.95 0.50 4.46
CA PRO A 41 2.84 0.28 5.59
C PRO A 41 3.85 1.41 5.70
N ARG A 42 4.08 1.87 6.93
CA ARG A 42 5.07 2.90 7.26
C ARG A 42 6.23 2.27 8.03
N ILE A 43 7.42 2.86 7.89
CA ILE A 43 8.66 2.26 8.41
C ILE A 43 8.67 2.19 9.95
N GLU A 44 7.95 3.09 10.61
CA GLU A 44 7.80 3.15 12.07
C GLU A 44 7.11 1.90 12.64
N TYR A 45 6.32 1.20 11.82
CA TYR A 45 5.58 -0.01 12.20
C TYR A 45 6.16 -1.29 11.57
N TYR A 46 6.75 -1.17 10.37
CA TYR A 46 7.32 -2.29 9.63
C TYR A 46 8.66 -1.91 9.00
N ASN A 47 9.75 -2.29 9.66
CA ASN A 47 11.07 -2.29 9.02
C ASN A 47 11.15 -3.46 8.03
N LEU A 48 10.97 -3.20 6.73
CA LEU A 48 10.93 -4.25 5.70
C LEU A 48 12.30 -4.86 5.36
N VAL A 49 13.37 -4.49 6.07
CA VAL A 49 14.63 -5.25 6.06
C VAL A 49 14.54 -6.46 7.01
N ASP A 50 13.68 -6.37 8.03
CA ASP A 50 13.41 -7.45 8.98
C ASP A 50 12.35 -8.41 8.44
N ARG A 51 12.69 -9.70 8.44
CA ARG A 51 11.81 -10.78 7.98
C ARG A 51 10.54 -10.91 8.82
N ASP A 52 10.62 -10.68 10.13
CA ASP A 52 9.45 -10.85 10.99
C ASP A 52 8.49 -9.67 10.85
N ALA A 53 9.00 -8.47 10.56
CA ALA A 53 8.17 -7.34 10.14
C ALA A 53 7.47 -7.59 8.80
N ILE A 54 8.14 -8.21 7.82
CA ILE A 54 7.52 -8.60 6.54
C ILE A 54 6.38 -9.60 6.76
N ARG A 55 6.62 -10.64 7.57
CA ARG A 55 5.59 -11.64 7.89
C ARG A 55 4.38 -11.03 8.56
N ARG A 56 4.61 -10.20 9.59
CA ARG A 56 3.54 -9.50 10.30
C ARG A 56 2.74 -8.58 9.37
N LEU A 57 3.42 -7.84 8.49
CA LEU A 57 2.73 -7.03 7.47
C LEU A 57 1.86 -7.91 6.55
N LEU A 58 2.39 -9.03 6.08
CA LEU A 58 1.63 -9.92 5.20
C LEU A 58 0.39 -10.48 5.91
N ASP A 59 0.54 -10.96 7.14
CA ASP A 59 -0.56 -11.49 7.95
C ASP A 59 -1.64 -10.41 8.20
N GLU A 60 -1.22 -9.21 8.62
CA GLU A 60 -2.14 -8.08 8.86
C GLU A 60 -2.79 -7.57 7.56
N SER A 61 -2.12 -7.69 6.41
CA SER A 61 -2.69 -7.35 5.11
C SER A 61 -3.79 -8.32 4.65
N MET A 62 -3.90 -9.49 5.28
CA MET A 62 -4.94 -10.48 5.02
C MET A 62 -6.15 -10.32 5.94
N LEU A 63 -6.04 -9.51 7.00
CA LEU A 63 -7.15 -9.22 7.91
C LEU A 63 -8.22 -8.37 7.21
N PRO A 64 -9.50 -8.51 7.61
CA PRO A 64 -10.53 -7.61 7.14
C PRO A 64 -10.31 -6.18 7.68
N PRO A 65 -10.79 -5.12 7.01
CA PRO A 65 -10.47 -3.73 7.35
C PRO A 65 -10.75 -3.32 8.81
N GLU A 66 -11.75 -3.93 9.45
CA GLU A 66 -12.14 -3.66 10.83
C GLU A 66 -11.23 -4.33 11.88
N LYS A 67 -10.39 -5.28 11.48
CA LYS A 67 -9.48 -6.01 12.38
C LYS A 67 -8.01 -5.68 12.17
N ARG A 68 -7.66 -4.96 11.10
CA ARG A 68 -6.27 -4.57 10.81
C ARG A 68 -5.87 -3.29 11.55
N PRO A 69 -4.56 -3.03 11.75
CA PRO A 69 -4.10 -1.77 12.30
C PRO A 69 -4.58 -0.56 11.49
N ALA A 70 -5.11 0.46 12.17
CA ALA A 70 -5.69 1.64 11.52
C ALA A 70 -4.67 2.39 10.64
N HIS A 71 -3.39 2.43 11.05
CA HIS A 71 -2.31 3.13 10.34
C HIS A 71 -1.98 2.53 8.97
N LEU A 72 -2.49 1.35 8.62
CA LEU A 72 -2.35 0.80 7.27
C LEU A 72 -3.30 1.47 6.28
N THR A 73 -4.44 1.98 6.74
CA THR A 73 -5.43 2.60 5.84
C THR A 73 -5.01 4.05 5.55
N PRO A 74 -4.95 4.47 4.28
CA PRO A 74 -4.67 5.86 3.94
C PRO A 74 -5.69 6.81 4.57
N GLU A 75 -5.24 7.99 4.98
CA GLU A 75 -6.11 9.01 5.56
C GLU A 75 -7.23 9.41 4.57
N GLY A 76 -8.46 9.48 5.06
CA GLY A 76 -9.64 9.80 4.25
C GLY A 76 -10.09 8.73 3.25
N PHE A 77 -9.38 7.59 3.16
CA PHE A 77 -9.77 6.48 2.30
C PHE A 77 -10.67 5.49 3.04
N HIS A 78 -11.76 5.09 2.38
CA HIS A 78 -12.68 4.08 2.89
C HIS A 78 -12.65 2.87 1.95
N PRO A 79 -12.26 1.68 2.44
CA PRO A 79 -12.29 0.48 1.62
C PRO A 79 -13.72 0.11 1.25
N SER A 80 -13.91 -0.41 0.04
CA SER A 80 -15.19 -0.98 -0.37
C SER A 80 -15.39 -2.37 0.25
N SER A 81 -16.63 -2.84 0.27
CA SER A 81 -16.93 -4.22 0.68
C SER A 81 -16.52 -5.18 -0.44
N PHE A 82 -15.65 -6.15 -0.13
CA PHE A 82 -15.28 -7.24 -1.04
C PHE A 82 -14.78 -8.45 -0.25
N SER A 83 -14.80 -9.63 -0.88
CA SER A 83 -14.17 -10.83 -0.33
C SER A 83 -12.72 -10.91 -0.79
N LEU A 84 -11.79 -10.92 0.17
CA LEU A 84 -10.37 -11.06 -0.13
C LEU A 84 -10.04 -12.52 -0.46
N HIS A 85 -9.50 -12.75 -1.66
CA HIS A 85 -8.83 -13.97 -2.05
C HIS A 85 -7.36 -13.65 -2.32
N PRO A 86 -6.39 -14.56 -2.05
CA PRO A 86 -4.97 -14.31 -2.30
C PRO A 86 -4.66 -13.81 -3.72
N SER A 87 -5.38 -14.28 -4.75
CA SER A 87 -5.23 -13.82 -6.13
C SER A 87 -5.65 -12.36 -6.38
N ASN A 88 -6.36 -11.75 -5.45
CA ASN A 88 -6.82 -10.36 -5.52
C ASN A 88 -5.92 -9.41 -4.71
N LEU A 89 -4.91 -9.95 -4.03
CA LEU A 89 -3.88 -9.16 -3.36
C LEU A 89 -2.79 -8.77 -4.36
N VAL A 90 -2.54 -7.47 -4.47
CA VAL A 90 -1.45 -6.91 -5.27
C VAL A 90 -0.48 -6.20 -4.34
N ILE A 91 0.81 -6.50 -4.47
CA ILE A 91 1.86 -5.80 -3.73
C ILE A 91 2.66 -4.95 -4.73
N ILE A 92 2.64 -3.63 -4.54
CA ILE A 92 3.49 -2.69 -5.26
C ILE A 92 4.63 -2.30 -4.31
N HIS A 93 5.82 -2.83 -4.58
CA HIS A 93 6.97 -2.61 -3.71
C HIS A 93 7.77 -1.38 -4.15
N LEU A 94 7.67 -0.27 -3.40
CA LEU A 94 8.41 0.98 -3.65
C LEU A 94 9.26 1.39 -2.44
N ALA A 95 9.26 0.61 -1.37
CA ALA A 95 10.16 0.86 -0.25
C ALA A 95 11.60 0.64 -0.69
N ALA A 96 12.50 1.53 -0.27
CA ALA A 96 13.92 1.47 -0.55
C ALA A 96 14.72 1.77 0.73
N ARG A 97 15.95 1.24 0.81
CA ARG A 97 16.88 1.53 1.93
C ARG A 97 17.32 3.00 1.95
N VAL A 98 17.39 3.64 0.79
CA VAL A 98 17.66 5.07 0.64
C VAL A 98 16.32 5.80 0.51
N GLY A 99 16.14 6.91 1.22
CA GLY A 99 14.86 7.60 1.35
C GLY A 99 14.42 8.34 0.08
N GLY A 100 14.20 7.62 -1.02
CA GLY A 100 13.73 8.19 -2.29
C GLY A 100 14.54 9.40 -2.77
N ILE A 101 13.90 10.25 -3.60
CA ILE A 101 14.53 11.48 -4.11
C ILE A 101 14.82 12.46 -2.97
N GLY A 102 13.99 12.50 -1.92
CA GLY A 102 14.18 13.42 -0.78
C GLY A 102 15.48 13.16 -0.02
N ALA A 103 15.73 11.92 0.41
CA ALA A 103 16.99 11.59 1.09
C ALA A 103 18.19 11.74 0.17
N ASN A 104 18.04 11.48 -1.14
CA ASN A 104 19.12 11.74 -2.10
C ASN A 104 19.37 13.24 -2.33
N LEU A 105 18.36 14.10 -2.16
CA LEU A 105 18.53 15.55 -2.15
C LEU A 105 19.21 16.03 -0.86
N GLU A 106 18.92 15.40 0.27
CA GLU A 106 19.52 15.72 1.57
C GLU A 106 20.96 15.16 1.72
N HIS A 107 21.26 14.02 1.08
CA HIS A 107 22.55 13.32 1.14
C HIS A 107 23.11 13.05 -0.27
N PRO A 108 23.47 14.11 -1.03
CA PRO A 108 23.95 13.94 -2.40
C PRO A 108 25.37 13.31 -2.39
N ALA A 109 25.50 12.15 -3.03
CA ALA A 109 26.77 11.45 -3.26
C ALA A 109 27.51 10.96 -2.01
N GLU A 110 26.80 10.76 -0.89
CA GLU A 110 27.23 9.80 0.15
C GLU A 110 27.12 8.35 -0.35
#